data_AF-A0A661WLW6-F1
#
_entry.id   AF-A0A661WLW6-F1
#
_cell.length_a   1.000
_cell.length_b   1.000
_cell.length_c   1.000
_cell.angle_alpha   90.00
_cell.angle_beta   90.00
_cell.angle_gamma   90.00
#
_symmetry.space_group_name_H-M   'P 1'
#
loop_
_entity.id
_entity.type
_entity.pdbx_description
1 polymer ?
#
loop_
_entity_poly.entity_id
_entity_poly.type
_entity_poly.pdbx_seq_one_letter_code
_entity_poly.pdbx_strand_id
1 'polypeptide(L)'
;MNGRLVSLAAGVLPMLLYAWFLYYLDRYEKEPLKLLLGIFLWGALIAAGSAFVINSLSSIGIYLFTRNQFATQLATAALIAPFVEETLKGIAVLIVFLLFRSEFDSPLDGIVYGGIAALGFAATENVWYIHQFGFLPNGFQGLLEISLVRIVLVGWQHPFYTAFTGLGFALARRSKNSIWRWLFPLFGWGFAVAFHLLHNLFTTFVFRTSDLGSLNLVWDWSGYLGLLGLILLLIKREQSWMKEHLLAERDQGVISLDQYQTACSAWKQSLAFAKGLKMGNYALQRRFYQACGDLMHKKRHLIRHGDQLGEALAIKHLRSELSSLAETLR
;
A
#
# COMPACT_ATOMS: atom_id res chain seq x y z
N MET A 1 -17.54 29.27 -0.65
CA MET A 1 -16.91 28.09 0.01
C MET A 1 -15.43 28.37 0.22
N ASN A 2 -14.87 27.98 1.38
CA ASN A 2 -13.45 28.17 1.66
C ASN A 2 -12.62 27.19 0.80
N GLY A 3 -11.96 27.71 -0.25
CA GLY A 3 -11.20 26.91 -1.22
C GLY A 3 -10.16 25.97 -0.61
N ARG A 4 -9.60 26.34 0.55
CA ARG A 4 -8.66 25.51 1.30
C ARG A 4 -9.32 24.24 1.84
N LEU A 5 -10.53 24.34 2.40
CA LEU A 5 -11.27 23.19 2.93
C LEU A 5 -11.71 22.25 1.82
N VAL A 6 -12.13 22.79 0.68
CA VAL A 6 -12.55 21.97 -0.46
C VAL A 6 -11.35 21.26 -1.08
N SER A 7 -10.21 21.94 -1.23
CA SER A 7 -8.99 21.32 -1.75
C SER A 7 -8.44 20.26 -0.77
N LEU A 8 -8.53 20.51 0.54
CA LEU A 8 -8.20 19.53 1.58
C LEU A 8 -9.05 18.26 1.42
N ALA A 9 -10.36 18.41 1.33
CA ALA A 9 -11.27 17.27 1.16
C ALA A 9 -10.99 16.53 -0.15
N ALA A 10 -10.81 17.25 -1.26
CA ALA A 10 -10.53 16.69 -2.58
C ALA A 10 -9.18 15.94 -2.62
N GLY A 11 -8.16 16.41 -1.90
CA GLY A 11 -6.86 15.74 -1.86
C GLY A 11 -6.82 14.53 -0.92
N VAL A 12 -7.51 14.59 0.23
CA VAL A 12 -7.39 13.58 1.29
C VAL A 12 -8.42 12.45 1.15
N LEU A 13 -9.71 12.75 0.91
CA LEU A 13 -10.76 11.73 0.92
C LEU A 13 -10.55 10.61 -0.12
N PRO A 14 -10.13 10.90 -1.36
CA PRO A 14 -9.84 9.84 -2.34
C PRO A 14 -8.66 8.98 -1.94
N MET A 15 -7.63 9.55 -1.31
CA MET A 15 -6.47 8.78 -0.85
C MET A 15 -6.83 7.88 0.33
N LEU A 16 -7.73 8.32 1.22
CA LEU A 16 -8.32 7.46 2.25
C LEU A 16 -9.17 6.32 1.64
N LEU A 17 -9.92 6.60 0.57
CA LEU A 17 -10.66 5.58 -0.16
C LEU A 17 -9.72 4.54 -0.80
N TYR A 18 -8.62 4.99 -1.42
CA TYR A 18 -7.61 4.09 -1.97
C TYR A 18 -6.88 3.31 -0.88
N ALA A 19 -6.63 3.93 0.28
CA ALA A 19 -6.02 3.25 1.42
C ALA A 19 -6.95 2.16 1.96
N TRP A 20 -8.25 2.46 2.06
CA TRP A 20 -9.27 1.48 2.40
C TRP A 20 -9.35 0.36 1.36
N PHE A 21 -9.27 0.66 0.07
CA PHE A 21 -9.28 -0.35 -0.98
C PHE A 21 -8.04 -1.25 -0.91
N LEU A 22 -6.85 -0.69 -0.71
CA LEU A 22 -5.62 -1.47 -0.54
C LEU A 22 -5.67 -2.35 0.71
N TYR A 23 -6.12 -1.78 1.83
CA TYR A 23 -6.42 -2.54 3.05
C TYR A 23 -7.47 -3.63 2.80
N TYR A 24 -8.45 -3.40 1.93
CA TYR A 24 -9.47 -4.40 1.60
C TYR A 24 -8.91 -5.58 0.79
N LEU A 25 -7.98 -5.32 -0.13
CA LEU A 25 -7.30 -6.33 -0.95
C LEU A 25 -6.47 -7.32 -0.12
N ASP A 26 -5.92 -6.87 0.99
CA ASP A 26 -5.21 -7.70 1.97
C ASP A 26 -6.18 -8.64 2.71
N ARG A 27 -6.59 -9.72 2.05
CA ARG A 27 -7.85 -10.39 2.41
C ARG A 27 -7.70 -11.33 3.60
N TYR A 28 -6.60 -12.07 3.63
CA TYR A 28 -6.44 -13.25 4.48
C TYR A 28 -5.75 -12.95 5.80
N GLU A 29 -4.96 -11.89 5.88
CA GLU A 29 -4.43 -11.33 7.13
C GLU A 29 -4.76 -9.84 7.08
N LYS A 30 -5.25 -9.24 8.17
CA LYS A 30 -5.60 -7.81 8.14
C LYS A 30 -4.65 -7.07 9.04
N GLU A 31 -3.89 -6.15 8.45
CA GLU A 31 -2.96 -5.36 9.24
C GLU A 31 -3.64 -4.47 10.30
N PRO A 32 -2.98 -4.24 11.46
CA PRO A 32 -3.52 -3.40 12.50
C PRO A 32 -3.82 -1.98 11.98
N LEU A 33 -5.08 -1.55 12.03
CA LEU A 33 -5.50 -0.23 11.53
C LEU A 33 -4.72 0.93 12.16
N LYS A 34 -4.29 0.80 13.41
CA LYS A 34 -3.46 1.82 14.09
C LYS A 34 -2.07 1.93 13.46
N LEU A 35 -1.48 0.81 13.05
CA LEU A 35 -0.20 0.78 12.35
C LEU A 35 -0.35 1.43 10.98
N LEU A 36 -1.37 1.04 10.21
CA LEU A 36 -1.66 1.64 8.90
C LEU A 36 -1.93 3.14 8.99
N LEU A 37 -2.67 3.59 10.02
CA LEU A 37 -2.87 5.02 10.27
C LEU A 37 -1.54 5.74 10.55
N GLY A 38 -0.66 5.14 11.36
CA GLY A 38 0.67 5.69 11.62
C GLY A 38 1.51 5.81 10.35
N ILE A 39 1.47 4.80 9.47
CA ILE A 39 2.17 4.80 8.19
C ILE A 39 1.59 5.86 7.24
N PHE A 40 0.27 5.99 7.17
CA PHE A 40 -0.40 7.02 6.37
C PHE A 40 0.00 8.42 6.85
N LEU A 41 -0.02 8.65 8.17
CA LEU A 41 0.39 9.94 8.77
C LEU A 41 1.88 10.22 8.58
N TRP A 42 2.75 9.20 8.61
CA TRP A 42 4.15 9.36 8.24
C TRP A 42 4.28 9.87 6.81
N GLY A 43 3.59 9.23 5.85
CA GLY A 43 3.54 9.66 4.47
C GLY A 43 3.07 11.10 4.31
N ALA A 44 1.92 11.42 4.92
CA ALA A 44 1.24 12.70 4.76
C ALA A 44 1.99 13.87 5.43
N LEU A 45 2.62 13.64 6.58
CA LEU A 45 3.21 14.73 7.37
C LEU A 45 4.73 14.76 7.24
N ILE A 46 5.38 13.62 7.52
CA ILE A 46 6.84 13.56 7.62
C ILE A 46 7.44 13.48 6.24
N ALA A 47 6.99 12.54 5.40
CA ALA A 47 7.56 12.36 4.08
C ALA A 47 7.22 13.53 3.15
N ALA A 48 5.94 13.91 3.03
CA ALA A 48 5.55 15.04 2.19
C ALA A 48 6.12 16.38 2.68
N GLY A 49 6.08 16.65 3.98
CA GLY A 49 6.63 17.88 4.55
C GLY A 49 8.14 18.00 4.36
N SER A 50 8.89 16.93 4.64
CA SER A 50 10.35 16.93 4.46
C SER A 50 10.74 17.00 2.98
N ALA A 51 10.04 16.28 2.11
CA ALA A 51 10.26 16.34 0.67
C ALA A 51 10.01 17.76 0.13
N PHE A 52 8.93 18.42 0.55
CA PHE A 52 8.64 19.80 0.16
C PHE A 52 9.81 20.74 0.49
N VAL A 53 10.35 20.65 1.70
CA VAL A 53 11.49 21.48 2.13
C VAL A 53 12.75 21.15 1.34
N ILE A 54 13.14 19.87 1.26
CA ILE A 54 14.36 19.43 0.58
C ILE A 54 14.33 19.77 -0.91
N ASN A 55 13.21 19.50 -1.59
CA ASN A 55 13.04 19.77 -3.01
C ASN A 55 13.05 21.28 -3.29
N SER A 56 12.42 22.08 -2.43
CA SER A 56 12.43 23.55 -2.56
C SER A 56 13.83 24.14 -2.40
N LEU A 57 14.58 23.72 -1.37
CA LEU A 57 15.96 24.16 -1.15
C LEU A 57 16.88 23.73 -2.29
N SER A 58 16.71 22.50 -2.79
CA SER A 58 17.45 22.00 -3.96
C SER A 58 17.15 22.83 -5.20
N SER A 59 15.89 23.21 -5.42
CA SER A 59 15.46 24.06 -6.55
C SER A 59 16.10 25.44 -6.50
N ILE A 60 16.10 26.07 -5.32
CA ILE A 60 16.77 27.36 -5.12
C ILE A 60 18.27 27.25 -5.42
N GLY A 61 18.96 26.25 -4.86
CA GLY A 61 20.39 26.05 -5.06
C GLY A 61 20.76 25.83 -6.53
N ILE A 62 20.02 24.97 -7.23
CA ILE A 62 20.25 24.68 -8.64
C ILE A 62 19.95 25.89 -9.52
N TYR A 63 18.89 26.65 -9.22
CA TYR A 63 18.58 27.86 -9.96
C TYR A 63 19.67 28.92 -9.81
N LEU A 64 20.21 29.12 -8.60
CA LEU A 64 21.29 30.07 -8.35
C LEU A 64 22.56 29.73 -9.15
N PHE A 65 22.83 28.44 -9.33
CA PHE A 65 23.98 27.97 -10.12
C PHE A 65 23.73 28.03 -11.63
N THR A 66 22.59 27.53 -12.10
CA THR A 66 22.30 27.37 -13.53
C THR A 66 21.72 28.60 -14.19
N ARG A 67 21.04 29.46 -13.42
CA ARG A 67 20.22 30.59 -13.91
C ARG A 67 19.22 30.19 -15.01
N ASN A 68 18.85 28.91 -15.07
CA ASN A 68 17.99 28.36 -16.11
C ASN A 68 16.81 27.63 -15.47
N GLN A 69 15.60 28.15 -15.70
CA GLN A 69 14.36 27.62 -15.12
C GLN A 69 14.10 26.18 -15.55
N PHE A 70 14.31 25.86 -16.83
CA PHE A 70 14.06 24.53 -17.36
C PHE A 70 15.05 23.51 -16.80
N ALA A 71 16.34 23.85 -16.78
CA ALA A 71 17.36 22.99 -16.19
C ALA A 71 17.09 22.73 -14.70
N THR A 72 16.64 23.76 -13.98
CA THR A 72 16.25 23.64 -12.57
C THR A 72 15.06 22.71 -12.40
N GLN A 73 13.99 22.89 -13.19
CA GLN A 73 12.80 22.05 -13.12
C GLN A 73 13.13 20.59 -13.46
N LEU A 74 13.91 20.35 -14.52
CA LEU A 74 14.31 19.00 -14.91
C LEU A 74 15.15 18.34 -13.81
N ALA A 75 16.17 19.03 -13.30
CA ALA A 75 17.03 18.46 -12.26
C ALA A 75 16.28 18.19 -10.95
N THR A 76 15.38 19.09 -10.55
CA THR A 76 14.64 18.93 -9.29
C THR A 76 13.45 18.00 -9.41
N ALA A 77 12.45 18.36 -10.23
CA ALA A 77 11.20 17.62 -10.32
C ALA A 77 11.40 16.22 -10.92
N ALA A 78 12.30 16.06 -11.90
CA ALA A 78 12.48 14.77 -12.55
C ALA A 78 13.52 13.87 -11.88
N LEU A 79 14.55 14.41 -11.21
CA LEU A 79 15.65 13.59 -10.67
C LEU A 79 15.69 13.59 -9.14
N ILE A 80 15.74 14.76 -8.51
CA ILE A 80 15.92 14.86 -7.05
C ILE A 80 14.65 14.47 -6.31
N ALA A 81 13.48 14.96 -6.75
CA ALA A 81 12.22 14.75 -6.08
C ALA A 81 11.89 13.24 -5.96
N PRO A 82 11.95 12.42 -7.04
CA PRO A 82 11.71 10.98 -6.94
C PRO A 82 12.61 10.28 -5.93
N PHE A 83 13.91 10.61 -5.93
CA PHE A 83 14.87 10.02 -4.98
C PHE A 83 14.51 10.37 -3.54
N VAL A 84 14.29 11.65 -3.25
CA VAL A 84 13.98 12.15 -1.91
C VAL A 84 12.65 11.57 -1.41
N GLU A 85 11.63 11.62 -2.24
CA GLU A 85 10.28 11.21 -1.88
C GLU A 85 10.17 9.70 -1.64
N GLU A 86 10.69 8.88 -2.54
CA GLU A 86 10.64 7.41 -2.37
C GLU A 86 11.51 6.96 -1.20
N THR A 87 12.59 7.69 -0.90
CA THR A 87 13.42 7.43 0.30
C THR A 87 12.63 7.74 1.57
N LEU A 88 12.01 8.92 1.67
CA LEU A 88 11.25 9.32 2.85
C LEU A 88 10.01 8.45 3.11
N LYS A 89 9.31 8.02 2.05
CA LYS A 89 8.22 7.04 2.13
C LYS A 89 8.75 5.66 2.54
N GLY A 90 9.87 5.23 1.93
CA GLY A 90 10.53 3.96 2.22
C GLY A 90 11.01 3.83 3.68
N ILE A 91 11.37 4.93 4.33
CA ILE A 91 11.70 4.94 5.77
C ILE A 91 10.51 4.48 6.62
N ALA A 92 9.27 4.82 6.25
CA ALA A 92 8.09 4.30 6.96
C ALA A 92 8.06 2.78 6.96
N VAL A 93 8.32 2.18 5.79
CA VAL A 93 8.34 0.72 5.62
C VAL A 93 9.52 0.10 6.35
N LEU A 94 10.69 0.75 6.35
CA LEU A 94 11.85 0.33 7.12
C LEU A 94 11.54 0.32 8.63
N ILE A 95 10.84 1.33 9.15
CA ILE A 95 10.43 1.38 10.56
C ILE A 95 9.53 0.19 10.88
N VAL A 96 8.54 -0.12 10.03
CA VAL A 96 7.68 -1.30 10.18
C VAL A 96 8.52 -2.58 10.20
N PHE A 97 9.41 -2.73 9.21
CA PHE A 97 10.30 -3.89 9.08
C PHE A 97 11.23 -4.09 10.30
N LEU A 98 11.65 -3.01 10.96
CA LEU A 98 12.55 -3.08 12.12
C LEU A 98 11.81 -3.22 13.45
N LEU A 99 10.71 -2.50 13.65
CA LEU A 99 10.05 -2.38 14.95
C LEU A 99 8.78 -3.24 15.08
N PHE A 100 8.10 -3.53 13.97
CA PHE A 100 6.82 -4.26 13.93
C PHE A 100 6.99 -5.59 13.18
N ARG A 101 8.06 -6.32 13.53
CA ARG A 101 8.46 -7.55 12.83
C ARG A 101 7.39 -8.64 12.82
N SER A 102 6.53 -8.70 13.84
CA SER A 102 5.43 -9.67 13.94
C SER A 102 4.29 -9.43 12.96
N GLU A 103 4.23 -8.22 12.37
CA GLU A 103 3.19 -7.77 11.43
C GLU A 103 3.73 -7.75 9.99
N PHE A 104 4.82 -8.48 9.70
CA PHE A 104 5.45 -8.49 8.38
C PHE A 104 5.67 -9.94 7.95
N ASP A 105 4.60 -10.63 7.58
CA ASP A 105 4.56 -12.09 7.39
C ASP A 105 4.48 -12.50 5.89
N SER A 106 4.05 -11.57 5.03
CA SER A 106 3.78 -11.81 3.60
C SER A 106 4.37 -10.74 2.66
N PRO A 107 4.55 -11.07 1.36
CA PRO A 107 4.83 -10.07 0.33
C PRO A 107 3.74 -9.01 0.15
N LEU A 108 2.47 -9.36 0.43
CA LEU A 108 1.34 -8.45 0.30
C LEU A 108 1.40 -7.35 1.37
N ASP A 109 1.77 -7.69 2.61
CA ASP A 109 1.94 -6.75 3.73
C ASP A 109 2.93 -5.65 3.35
N GLY A 110 4.07 -6.02 2.75
CA GLY A 110 5.05 -5.08 2.24
C GLY A 110 4.47 -4.12 1.20
N ILE A 111 3.69 -4.63 0.24
CA ILE A 111 2.99 -3.81 -0.77
C ILE A 111 1.98 -2.88 -0.10
N VAL A 112 1.23 -3.37 0.89
CA VAL A 112 0.25 -2.58 1.65
C VAL A 112 0.96 -1.46 2.41
N TYR A 113 2.01 -1.75 3.16
CA TYR A 113 2.76 -0.73 3.91
C TYR A 113 3.38 0.33 3.00
N GLY A 114 4.02 -0.08 1.91
CA GLY A 114 4.55 0.85 0.91
C GLY A 114 3.46 1.71 0.28
N GLY A 115 2.36 1.09 -0.13
CA GLY A 115 1.23 1.78 -0.75
C GLY A 115 0.54 2.76 0.22
N ILE A 116 0.34 2.40 1.48
CA ILE A 116 -0.28 3.27 2.49
C ILE A 116 0.61 4.48 2.81
N ALA A 117 1.93 4.30 2.91
CA ALA A 117 2.87 5.42 3.08
C ALA A 117 2.78 6.39 1.89
N ALA A 118 2.72 5.84 0.68
CA ALA A 118 2.64 6.62 -0.54
C ALA A 118 1.29 7.33 -0.71
N LEU A 119 0.18 6.71 -0.30
CA LEU A 119 -1.16 7.34 -0.30
C LEU A 119 -1.23 8.50 0.69
N GLY A 120 -0.59 8.36 1.85
CA GLY A 120 -0.43 9.46 2.80
C GLY A 120 0.30 10.64 2.16
N PHE A 121 1.45 10.38 1.52
CA PHE A 121 2.22 11.40 0.80
C PHE A 121 1.38 12.06 -0.30
N ALA A 122 0.73 11.25 -1.14
CA ALA A 122 -0.11 11.71 -2.23
C ALA A 122 -1.29 12.56 -1.74
N ALA A 123 -1.81 12.32 -0.54
CA ALA A 123 -2.88 13.14 0.04
C ALA A 123 -2.42 14.59 0.21
N THR A 124 -1.27 14.81 0.87
CA THR A 124 -0.72 16.16 1.07
C THR A 124 -0.34 16.82 -0.24
N GLU A 125 0.29 16.07 -1.15
CA GLU A 125 0.66 16.59 -2.46
C GLU A 125 -0.58 16.98 -3.28
N ASN A 126 -1.63 16.14 -3.31
CA ASN A 126 -2.89 16.43 -3.98
C ASN A 126 -3.52 17.72 -3.47
N VAL A 127 -3.55 17.93 -2.16
CA VAL A 127 -4.12 19.17 -1.57
C VAL A 127 -3.39 20.39 -2.10
N TRP A 128 -2.06 20.36 -2.14
CA TRP A 128 -1.25 21.45 -2.67
C TRP A 128 -1.53 21.68 -4.16
N TYR A 129 -1.46 20.63 -4.99
CA TYR A 129 -1.69 20.76 -6.44
C TYR A 129 -3.10 21.25 -6.78
N ILE A 130 -4.13 20.64 -6.18
CA ILE A 130 -5.54 20.98 -6.42
C ILE A 130 -5.81 22.43 -5.98
N HIS A 131 -5.23 22.87 -4.87
CA HIS A 131 -5.41 24.26 -4.42
C HIS A 131 -4.66 25.24 -5.32
N GLN A 132 -3.36 25.02 -5.51
CA GLN A 132 -2.45 25.98 -6.14
C GLN A 132 -2.68 26.10 -7.64
N PHE A 133 -2.91 24.98 -8.34
CA PHE A 133 -3.04 24.95 -9.79
C PHE A 133 -4.47 24.74 -10.28
N GLY A 134 -5.39 24.35 -9.39
CA GLY A 134 -6.81 24.16 -9.72
C GLY A 134 -7.70 25.29 -9.20
N PHE A 135 -7.85 25.37 -7.88
CA PHE A 135 -8.80 26.28 -7.24
C PHE A 135 -8.39 27.76 -7.34
N LEU A 136 -7.13 28.10 -7.06
CA LEU A 136 -6.67 29.50 -7.11
C LEU A 136 -6.80 30.11 -8.52
N PRO A 137 -6.44 29.42 -9.61
CA PRO A 137 -6.56 30.00 -10.94
C PRO A 137 -7.99 30.04 -11.47
N ASN A 138 -8.75 28.95 -11.33
CA ASN A 138 -10.01 28.75 -12.06
C ASN A 138 -11.20 28.35 -11.15
N GLY A 139 -11.08 28.55 -9.84
CA GLY A 139 -12.14 28.21 -8.88
C GLY A 139 -12.53 26.73 -8.90
N PHE A 140 -13.83 26.44 -8.81
CA PHE A 140 -14.32 25.06 -8.79
C PHE A 140 -14.05 24.28 -10.07
N GLN A 141 -14.03 24.94 -11.22
CA GLN A 141 -13.74 24.27 -12.48
C GLN A 141 -12.31 23.72 -12.47
N GLY A 142 -11.31 24.55 -12.19
CA GLY A 142 -9.93 24.09 -12.11
C GLY A 142 -9.70 23.08 -10.99
N LEU A 143 -10.42 23.22 -9.87
CA LEU A 143 -10.39 22.21 -8.80
C LEU A 143 -10.81 20.84 -9.35
N LEU A 144 -11.91 20.75 -10.09
CA LEU A 144 -12.40 19.49 -10.65
C LEU A 144 -11.45 18.93 -11.72
N GLU A 145 -10.92 19.78 -12.59
CA GLU A 145 -9.97 19.39 -13.65
C GLU A 145 -8.68 18.80 -13.06
N ILE A 146 -8.05 19.52 -12.12
CA ILE A 146 -6.82 19.03 -11.47
C ILE A 146 -7.10 17.81 -10.59
N SER A 147 -8.25 17.76 -9.91
CA SER A 147 -8.68 16.59 -9.14
C SER A 147 -8.81 15.36 -10.03
N LEU A 148 -9.42 15.47 -11.22
CA LEU A 148 -9.54 14.35 -12.16
C LEU A 148 -8.18 13.80 -12.58
N VAL A 149 -7.24 14.69 -12.91
CA VAL A 149 -5.87 14.28 -13.25
C VAL A 149 -5.22 13.58 -12.06
N ARG A 150 -5.16 14.25 -10.91
CA ARG A 150 -4.43 13.81 -9.71
C ARG A 150 -4.99 12.56 -9.06
N ILE A 151 -6.31 12.37 -9.09
CA ILE A 151 -6.98 11.27 -8.41
C ILE A 151 -7.19 10.10 -9.38
N VAL A 152 -7.71 10.36 -10.59
CA VAL A 152 -8.14 9.28 -11.49
C VAL A 152 -7.03 8.86 -12.44
N LEU A 153 -6.35 9.82 -13.08
CA LEU A 153 -5.34 9.49 -14.09
C LEU A 153 -4.02 9.06 -13.44
N VAL A 154 -3.54 9.79 -12.44
CA VAL A 154 -2.22 9.57 -11.82
C VAL A 154 -2.28 9.11 -10.36
N GLY A 155 -3.47 8.96 -9.77
CA GLY A 155 -3.63 8.73 -8.33
C GLY A 155 -3.05 7.41 -7.79
N TRP A 156 -2.71 6.47 -8.67
CA TRP A 156 -2.14 5.17 -8.31
C TRP A 156 -0.61 5.08 -8.48
N GLN A 157 0.05 6.12 -9.00
CA GLN A 157 1.50 6.12 -9.24
C GLN A 157 2.33 6.02 -7.96
N HIS A 158 2.09 6.92 -7.02
CA HIS A 158 2.80 6.90 -5.73
C HIS A 158 2.69 5.52 -5.05
N PRO A 159 1.47 4.95 -4.88
CA PRO A 159 1.34 3.58 -4.37
C PRO A 159 2.08 2.54 -5.18
N PHE A 160 2.06 2.67 -6.52
CA PHE A 160 2.76 1.75 -7.40
C PHE A 160 4.27 1.74 -7.17
N TYR A 161 4.92 2.91 -7.06
CA TYR A 161 6.36 3.00 -6.83
C TYR A 161 6.76 2.43 -5.47
N THR A 162 6.22 2.98 -4.39
CA THR A 162 6.65 2.63 -3.04
C THR A 162 6.25 1.19 -2.65
N ALA A 163 5.24 0.60 -3.30
CA ALA A 163 4.91 -0.82 -3.13
C ALA A 163 6.11 -1.74 -3.44
N PHE A 164 6.98 -1.39 -4.40
CA PHE A 164 8.19 -2.18 -4.68
C PHE A 164 9.22 -2.08 -3.57
N THR A 165 9.38 -0.92 -2.93
CA THR A 165 10.22 -0.78 -1.73
C THR A 165 9.74 -1.75 -0.64
N GLY A 166 8.44 -1.79 -0.38
CA GLY A 166 7.88 -2.68 0.62
C GLY A 166 7.93 -4.16 0.24
N LEU A 167 7.71 -4.50 -1.03
CA LEU A 167 7.95 -5.84 -1.56
C LEU A 167 9.42 -6.27 -1.35
N GLY A 168 10.37 -5.35 -1.57
CA GLY A 168 11.79 -5.57 -1.31
C GLY A 168 12.07 -5.97 0.15
N PHE A 169 11.52 -5.22 1.11
CA PHE A 169 11.60 -5.59 2.53
C PHE A 169 10.93 -6.93 2.84
N ALA A 170 9.80 -7.23 2.21
CA ALA A 170 9.11 -8.51 2.38
C ALA A 170 9.95 -9.71 1.92
N LEU A 171 10.56 -9.58 0.75
CA LEU A 171 11.43 -10.61 0.19
C LEU A 171 12.72 -10.75 1.01
N ALA A 172 13.25 -9.64 1.53
CA ALA A 172 14.39 -9.64 2.45
C ALA A 172 14.11 -10.47 3.70
N ARG A 173 12.94 -10.26 4.34
CA ARG A 173 12.54 -11.00 5.55
C ARG A 173 12.49 -12.51 5.33
N ARG A 174 12.09 -12.92 4.13
CA ARG A 174 11.88 -14.31 3.74
C ARG A 174 13.15 -14.98 3.19
N SER A 175 14.20 -14.22 2.93
CA SER A 175 15.45 -14.76 2.38
C SER A 175 16.30 -15.41 3.46
N LYS A 176 16.71 -16.67 3.20
CA LYS A 176 17.73 -17.37 4.02
C LYS A 176 19.16 -16.94 3.68
N ASN A 177 19.37 -16.31 2.52
CA ASN A 177 20.68 -15.89 2.07
C ASN A 177 20.95 -14.43 2.48
N SER A 178 22.01 -14.22 3.25
CA SER A 178 22.41 -12.91 3.81
C SER A 178 22.63 -11.83 2.76
N ILE A 179 23.13 -12.16 1.57
CA ILE A 179 23.32 -11.18 0.48
C ILE A 179 21.96 -10.65 0.01
N TRP A 180 21.03 -11.57 -0.26
CA TRP A 180 19.70 -11.21 -0.73
C TRP A 180 18.86 -10.45 0.29
N ARG A 181 19.15 -10.60 1.60
CA ARG A 181 18.51 -9.79 2.66
C ARG A 181 18.82 -8.30 2.52
N TRP A 182 19.97 -7.93 1.94
CA TRP A 182 20.34 -6.55 1.66
C TRP A 182 19.99 -6.10 0.25
N LEU A 183 20.07 -7.00 -0.74
CA LEU A 183 19.77 -6.67 -2.12
C LEU A 183 18.28 -6.47 -2.39
N PHE A 184 17.38 -7.24 -1.76
CA PHE A 184 15.95 -7.09 -2.03
C PHE A 184 15.39 -5.68 -1.69
N PRO A 185 15.66 -5.09 -0.52
CA PRO A 185 15.20 -3.73 -0.22
C PRO A 185 15.85 -2.69 -1.13
N LEU A 186 17.13 -2.86 -1.45
CA LEU A 186 17.86 -1.97 -2.35
C LEU A 186 17.27 -1.98 -3.76
N PHE A 187 16.97 -3.16 -4.30
CA PHE A 187 16.30 -3.28 -5.60
C PHE A 187 14.88 -2.74 -5.55
N GLY A 188 14.11 -3.05 -4.51
CA GLY A 188 12.75 -2.52 -4.35
C GLY A 188 12.72 -0.99 -4.35
N TRP A 189 13.59 -0.36 -3.55
CA TRP A 189 13.76 1.08 -3.52
C TRP A 189 14.29 1.64 -4.84
N GLY A 190 15.29 0.99 -5.45
CA GLY A 190 15.84 1.41 -6.74
C GLY A 190 14.78 1.37 -7.85
N PHE A 191 13.91 0.36 -7.85
CA PHE A 191 12.76 0.29 -8.76
C PHE A 191 11.77 1.43 -8.51
N ALA A 192 11.43 1.70 -7.25
CA ALA A 192 10.54 2.81 -6.89
C ALA A 192 11.07 4.15 -7.42
N VAL A 193 12.34 4.46 -7.15
CA VAL A 193 13.01 5.68 -7.61
C VAL A 193 13.06 5.73 -9.14
N ALA A 194 13.43 4.64 -9.81
CA ALA A 194 13.57 4.61 -11.26
C ALA A 194 12.23 4.83 -11.99
N PHE A 195 11.16 4.17 -11.55
CA PHE A 195 9.84 4.33 -12.18
C PHE A 195 9.23 5.70 -11.91
N HIS A 196 9.43 6.26 -10.72
CA HIS A 196 8.99 7.62 -10.40
C HIS A 196 9.77 8.65 -11.22
N LEU A 197 11.09 8.51 -11.33
CA LEU A 197 11.94 9.34 -12.20
C LEU A 197 11.49 9.27 -13.66
N LEU A 198 11.25 8.06 -14.18
CA LEU A 198 10.75 7.88 -15.55
C LEU A 198 9.43 8.62 -15.74
N HIS A 199 8.47 8.46 -14.83
CA HIS A 199 7.20 9.18 -14.90
C HIS A 199 7.38 10.70 -14.91
N ASN A 200 8.21 11.24 -14.01
CA ASN A 200 8.44 12.69 -13.96
C ASN A 200 9.18 13.23 -15.19
N LEU A 201 10.07 12.43 -15.79
CA LEU A 201 10.67 12.76 -17.08
C LEU A 201 9.60 12.78 -18.17
N PHE A 202 8.79 11.72 -18.30
CA PHE A 202 7.72 11.65 -19.29
C PHE A 202 6.78 12.84 -19.18
N THR A 203 6.28 13.16 -17.98
CA THR A 203 5.39 14.31 -17.79
C THR A 203 6.07 15.62 -18.18
N THR A 204 7.32 15.85 -17.78
CA THR A 204 8.08 17.06 -18.13
C THR A 204 8.21 17.24 -19.64
N PHE A 205 8.44 16.17 -20.40
CA PHE A 205 8.55 16.23 -21.87
C PHE A 205 7.19 16.26 -22.58
N VAL A 206 6.17 15.57 -22.06
CA VAL A 206 4.79 15.60 -22.60
C VAL A 206 4.23 17.02 -22.60
N PHE A 207 4.47 17.81 -21.56
CA PHE A 207 4.04 19.21 -21.52
C PHE A 207 4.73 20.09 -22.60
N ARG A 208 5.81 19.59 -23.22
CA ARG A 208 6.57 20.30 -24.26
C ARG A 208 6.26 19.82 -25.68
N THR A 209 5.89 18.56 -25.84
CA THR A 209 5.56 17.94 -27.14
C THR A 209 4.16 17.36 -27.07
N SER A 210 3.20 17.99 -27.75
CA SER A 210 1.76 17.66 -27.74
C SER A 210 1.42 16.19 -28.05
N ASP A 211 2.35 15.45 -28.67
CA ASP A 211 2.10 14.12 -29.23
C ASP A 211 2.38 12.96 -28.26
N LEU A 212 2.95 13.23 -27.07
CA LEU A 212 3.35 12.16 -26.13
C LEU A 212 2.33 11.85 -25.03
N GLY A 213 1.24 12.61 -24.92
CA GLY A 213 0.28 12.48 -23.80
C GLY A 213 -0.41 11.11 -23.73
N SER A 214 -0.74 10.52 -24.87
CA SER A 214 -1.34 9.18 -24.95
C SER A 214 -0.36 8.08 -24.51
N LEU A 215 0.92 8.20 -24.86
CA LEU A 215 1.96 7.25 -24.46
C LEU A 215 2.21 7.27 -22.94
N ASN A 216 2.18 8.46 -22.32
CA ASN A 216 2.32 8.57 -20.86
C ASN A 216 1.15 7.88 -20.12
N LEU A 217 -0.08 8.06 -20.61
CA LEU A 217 -1.24 7.35 -20.06
C LEU A 217 -1.12 5.84 -20.22
N VAL A 218 -0.71 5.34 -21.40
CA VAL A 218 -0.52 3.89 -21.60
C VAL A 218 0.54 3.35 -20.64
N TRP A 219 1.65 4.06 -20.46
CA TRP A 219 2.69 3.70 -19.50
C TRP A 219 2.16 3.62 -18.07
N ASP A 220 1.52 4.68 -17.58
CA ASP A 220 1.00 4.75 -16.21
C ASP A 220 -0.02 3.62 -15.93
N TRP A 221 -0.97 3.42 -16.83
CA TRP A 221 -2.01 2.39 -16.67
C TRP A 221 -1.46 0.97 -16.82
N SER A 222 -0.41 0.76 -17.62
CA SER A 222 0.26 -0.55 -17.69
C SER A 222 0.90 -0.93 -16.35
N GLY A 223 1.51 0.04 -15.65
CA GLY A 223 2.05 -0.15 -14.31
C GLY A 223 0.95 -0.53 -13.30
N TYR A 224 -0.19 0.17 -13.35
CA TYR A 224 -1.32 -0.11 -12.45
C TYR A 224 -1.88 -1.51 -12.65
N LEU A 225 -2.12 -1.91 -13.91
CA LEU A 225 -2.61 -3.25 -14.24
C LEU A 225 -1.60 -4.33 -13.85
N GLY A 226 -0.30 -4.05 -14.01
CA GLY A 226 0.78 -4.92 -13.57
C GLY A 226 0.79 -5.15 -12.07
N LEU A 227 0.70 -4.08 -11.27
CA LEU A 227 0.65 -4.20 -9.81
C LEU A 227 -0.65 -4.85 -9.32
N LEU A 228 -1.80 -4.50 -9.90
CA LEU A 228 -3.05 -5.17 -9.58
C LEU A 228 -2.96 -6.68 -9.89
N GLY A 229 -2.41 -7.04 -11.04
CA GLY A 229 -2.13 -8.43 -11.41
C GLY A 229 -1.23 -9.13 -10.39
N LEU A 230 -0.15 -8.48 -9.94
CA LEU A 230 0.73 -9.00 -8.89
C LEU A 230 -0.02 -9.21 -7.57
N ILE A 231 -0.81 -8.24 -7.12
CA ILE A 231 -1.60 -8.34 -5.89
C ILE A 231 -2.59 -9.52 -6.00
N LEU A 232 -3.29 -9.67 -7.13
CA LEU A 232 -4.21 -10.79 -7.35
C LEU A 232 -3.49 -12.15 -7.34
N LEU A 233 -2.27 -12.22 -7.88
CA LEU A 233 -1.44 -13.43 -7.80
C LEU A 233 -1.01 -13.75 -6.37
N LEU A 234 -0.67 -12.74 -5.56
CA LEU A 234 -0.32 -12.91 -4.15
C LEU A 234 -1.54 -13.36 -3.33
N ILE A 235 -2.71 -12.77 -3.54
CA ILE A 235 -3.97 -13.20 -2.92
C ILE A 235 -4.30 -14.66 -3.29
N LYS A 236 -4.14 -15.03 -4.56
CA LYS A 236 -4.33 -16.43 -5.00
C LYS A 236 -3.34 -17.38 -4.33
N ARG A 237 -2.12 -16.92 -4.06
CA ARG A 237 -1.09 -17.69 -3.36
C ARG A 237 -1.46 -17.88 -1.88
N GLU A 238 -1.93 -16.85 -1.21
CA GLU A 238 -2.44 -16.92 0.16
C GLU A 238 -3.65 -17.84 0.28
N GLN A 239 -4.56 -17.78 -0.70
CA GLN A 239 -5.69 -18.71 -0.78
C GLN A 239 -5.21 -20.18 -0.81
N SER A 240 -4.09 -20.47 -1.47
CA SER A 240 -3.50 -21.81 -1.47
C SER A 240 -2.99 -22.20 -0.08
N TRP A 241 -2.38 -21.27 0.65
CA TRP A 241 -1.91 -21.51 2.02
C TRP A 241 -3.07 -21.72 3.00
N MET A 242 -4.17 -20.98 2.82
CA MET A 242 -5.41 -21.21 3.59
C MET A 242 -5.89 -22.66 3.44
N LYS A 243 -5.93 -23.18 2.20
CA LYS A 243 -6.34 -24.57 1.93
C LYS A 243 -5.41 -25.58 2.60
N GLU A 244 -4.10 -25.36 2.47
CA GLU A 244 -3.08 -26.26 3.02
C GLU A 244 -3.12 -26.30 4.56
N HIS A 245 -3.14 -25.14 5.21
CA HIS A 245 -2.95 -25.04 6.66
C HIS A 245 -4.25 -25.15 7.47
N LEU A 246 -5.42 -24.96 6.86
CA LEU A 246 -6.71 -25.16 7.54
C LEU A 246 -7.29 -26.56 7.34
N LEU A 247 -6.70 -27.40 6.46
CA LEU A 247 -7.18 -28.76 6.21
C LEU A 247 -7.23 -29.60 7.49
N ALA A 248 -6.16 -29.54 8.28
CA ALA A 248 -6.09 -30.25 9.56
C ALA A 248 -7.13 -29.76 10.57
N GLU A 249 -7.48 -28.47 10.56
CA GLU A 249 -8.50 -27.92 11.48
C GLU A 249 -9.90 -28.40 11.11
N ARG A 250 -10.18 -28.55 9.81
CA ARG A 250 -11.39 -29.21 9.32
C ARG A 250 -11.43 -30.67 9.74
N ASP A 251 -10.35 -31.41 9.55
CA ASP A 251 -10.29 -32.85 9.82
C ASP A 251 -10.40 -33.18 11.31
N GLN A 252 -9.92 -32.27 12.16
CA GLN A 252 -10.06 -32.36 13.62
C GLN A 252 -11.41 -31.84 14.13
N GLY A 253 -12.30 -31.36 13.24
CA GLY A 253 -13.63 -30.86 13.60
C GLY A 253 -13.66 -29.47 14.23
N VAL A 254 -12.53 -28.75 14.26
CA VAL A 254 -12.42 -27.37 14.78
C VAL A 254 -13.30 -26.41 13.97
N ILE A 255 -13.31 -26.58 12.64
CA ILE A 255 -14.15 -25.81 11.71
C ILE A 255 -14.97 -26.74 10.82
N SER A 256 -16.18 -26.30 10.43
CA SER A 256 -17.05 -27.07 9.52
C SER A 256 -16.54 -27.06 8.08
N LEU A 257 -17.05 -27.96 7.23
CA LEU A 257 -16.71 -27.97 5.80
C LEU A 257 -17.10 -26.65 5.11
N ASP A 258 -18.26 -26.08 5.43
CA ASP A 258 -18.71 -24.81 4.86
C ASP A 258 -17.86 -23.62 5.33
N GLN A 259 -17.51 -23.60 6.62
CA GLN A 259 -16.58 -22.62 7.20
C GLN A 259 -15.21 -22.71 6.53
N TYR A 260 -14.66 -23.91 6.32
CA TYR A 260 -13.40 -24.13 5.61
C TYR A 260 -13.47 -23.65 4.16
N GLN A 261 -14.52 -24.02 3.41
CA GLN A 261 -14.68 -23.60 2.01
C GLN A 261 -14.81 -22.07 1.89
N THR A 262 -15.49 -21.44 2.84
CA THR A 262 -15.64 -19.98 2.87
C THR A 262 -14.32 -19.32 3.26
N ALA A 263 -13.63 -19.81 4.29
CA ALA A 263 -12.31 -19.33 4.67
C ALA A 263 -11.31 -19.38 3.51
N CYS A 264 -11.39 -20.42 2.67
CA CYS A 264 -10.53 -20.61 1.51
C CYS A 264 -10.98 -19.89 0.22
N SER A 265 -11.94 -18.97 0.26
CA SER A 265 -12.42 -18.26 -0.94
C SER A 265 -12.73 -16.79 -0.65
N ALA A 266 -11.96 -15.88 -1.25
CA ALA A 266 -12.14 -14.44 -1.10
C ALA A 266 -13.56 -13.98 -1.49
N TRP A 267 -14.13 -14.58 -2.53
CA TRP A 267 -15.51 -14.30 -2.95
C TRP A 267 -16.53 -14.77 -1.90
N LYS A 268 -16.41 -16.02 -1.41
CA LYS A 268 -17.33 -16.54 -0.40
C LYS A 268 -17.24 -15.75 0.91
N GLN A 269 -16.05 -15.37 1.36
CA GLN A 269 -15.90 -14.50 2.53
C GLN A 269 -16.64 -13.16 2.33
N SER A 270 -16.66 -12.59 1.12
CA SER A 270 -17.33 -11.31 0.86
C SER A 270 -18.84 -11.44 0.98
N LEU A 271 -19.38 -12.54 0.44
CA LEU A 271 -20.78 -12.89 0.61
C LEU A 271 -21.14 -13.15 2.08
N ALA A 272 -20.24 -13.80 2.82
CA ALA A 272 -20.40 -14.06 4.25
C ALA A 272 -20.49 -12.73 5.02
N PHE A 273 -19.55 -11.81 4.81
CA PHE A 273 -19.57 -10.48 5.41
C PHE A 273 -20.83 -9.68 5.05
N ALA A 274 -21.27 -9.71 3.79
CA ALA A 274 -22.50 -9.05 3.37
C ALA A 274 -23.75 -9.66 4.05
N LYS A 275 -23.81 -10.99 4.15
CA LYS A 275 -24.86 -11.70 4.90
C LYS A 275 -24.82 -11.33 6.38
N GLY A 276 -23.63 -11.24 6.97
CA GLY A 276 -23.47 -10.91 8.38
C GLY A 276 -23.83 -9.48 8.73
N LEU A 277 -23.67 -8.55 7.79
CA LEU A 277 -24.18 -7.18 7.94
C LEU A 277 -25.71 -7.17 8.07
N LYS A 278 -26.41 -7.98 7.25
CA LYS A 278 -27.87 -8.10 7.29
C LYS A 278 -28.37 -8.82 8.55
N MET A 279 -27.63 -9.81 9.02
CA MET A 279 -28.01 -10.63 10.19
C MET A 279 -27.51 -10.07 11.53
N GLY A 280 -26.79 -8.95 11.53
CA GLY A 280 -26.24 -8.35 12.75
C GLY A 280 -25.02 -9.07 13.35
N ASN A 281 -24.44 -10.05 12.66
CA ASN A 281 -23.28 -10.82 13.13
C ASN A 281 -21.98 -10.55 12.33
N TYR A 282 -21.90 -9.41 11.64
CA TYR A 282 -20.73 -9.00 10.84
C TYR A 282 -19.41 -9.07 11.63
N ALA A 283 -19.38 -8.55 12.85
CA ALA A 283 -18.17 -8.53 13.68
C ALA A 283 -17.69 -9.96 14.00
N LEU A 284 -18.61 -10.87 14.30
CA LEU A 284 -18.33 -12.27 14.59
C LEU A 284 -17.76 -12.99 13.37
N GLN A 285 -18.41 -12.84 12.20
CA GLN A 285 -17.91 -13.42 10.95
C GLN A 285 -16.55 -12.87 10.55
N ARG A 286 -16.37 -11.55 10.68
CA ARG A 286 -15.08 -10.90 10.41
C ARG A 286 -13.99 -11.47 11.31
N ARG A 287 -14.22 -11.55 12.62
CA ARG A 287 -13.22 -12.09 13.55
C ARG A 287 -12.90 -13.56 13.26
N PHE A 288 -13.91 -14.37 12.96
CA PHE A 288 -13.71 -15.79 12.62
C PHE A 288 -12.80 -15.98 11.40
N TYR A 289 -13.09 -15.31 10.28
CA TYR A 289 -12.27 -15.46 9.08
C TYR A 289 -10.89 -14.78 9.20
N GLN A 290 -10.76 -13.74 10.03
CA GLN A 290 -9.45 -13.19 10.41
C GLN A 290 -8.64 -14.22 11.22
N ALA A 291 -9.23 -14.85 12.24
CA ALA A 291 -8.53 -15.86 13.04
C ALA A 291 -8.08 -17.08 12.21
N CYS A 292 -8.85 -17.47 11.17
CA CYS A 292 -8.43 -18.49 10.20
C CYS A 292 -7.16 -18.07 9.44
N GLY A 293 -7.09 -16.79 9.06
CA GLY A 293 -5.94 -16.15 8.46
C GLY A 293 -4.72 -16.11 9.38
N ASP A 294 -4.88 -15.50 10.55
CA ASP A 294 -3.86 -15.40 11.59
C ASP A 294 -3.28 -16.79 11.90
N LEU A 295 -4.13 -17.81 12.04
CA LEU A 295 -3.70 -19.18 12.29
C LEU A 295 -2.85 -19.74 11.14
N MET A 296 -3.26 -19.50 9.89
CA MET A 296 -2.51 -19.92 8.71
C MET A 296 -1.13 -19.28 8.67
N HIS A 297 -1.03 -17.98 8.92
CA HIS A 297 0.24 -17.25 8.91
C HIS A 297 1.16 -17.69 10.06
N LYS A 298 0.64 -17.83 11.29
CA LYS A 298 1.44 -18.30 12.43
C LYS A 298 1.94 -19.74 12.28
N LYS A 299 1.12 -20.65 11.76
CA LYS A 299 1.58 -22.03 11.41
C LYS A 299 2.72 -22.01 10.41
N ARG A 300 2.58 -21.18 9.38
CA ARG A 300 3.58 -21.09 8.32
C ARG A 300 4.88 -20.45 8.81
N HIS A 301 4.79 -19.44 9.66
CA HIS A 301 5.94 -18.83 10.30
C HIS A 301 6.69 -19.86 11.16
N LEU A 302 5.96 -20.60 12.02
CA LEU A 302 6.51 -21.68 12.84
C LEU A 302 7.25 -22.74 12.01
N ILE A 303 6.67 -23.20 10.89
CA ILE A 303 7.29 -24.20 10.00
C ILE A 303 8.60 -23.67 9.38
N ARG A 304 8.69 -22.36 9.10
CA ARG A 304 9.81 -21.78 8.37
C ARG A 304 10.94 -21.27 9.25
N HIS A 305 10.61 -20.69 10.38
CA HIS A 305 11.51 -19.96 11.25
C HIS A 305 11.67 -20.60 12.62
N GLY A 306 10.84 -21.59 12.95
CA GLY A 306 10.73 -22.10 14.32
C GLY A 306 9.92 -21.16 15.20
N ASP A 307 9.93 -21.44 16.51
CA ASP A 307 9.21 -20.66 17.52
C ASP A 307 10.11 -19.52 18.01
N GLN A 308 10.11 -18.38 17.29
CA GLN A 308 10.96 -17.22 17.58
C GLN A 308 10.20 -16.07 18.25
N LEU A 309 8.90 -15.96 17.98
CA LEU A 309 8.02 -14.89 18.47
C LEU A 309 6.86 -15.44 19.31
N GLY A 310 6.90 -16.71 19.71
CA GLY A 310 5.83 -17.37 20.47
C GLY A 310 4.68 -17.86 19.60
N GLU A 311 4.97 -18.24 18.36
CA GLU A 311 4.03 -18.75 17.36
C GLU A 311 3.30 -19.99 17.86
N ALA A 312 3.98 -20.89 18.60
CA ALA A 312 3.36 -22.09 19.14
C ALA A 312 2.22 -21.76 20.13
N LEU A 313 2.45 -20.78 21.01
CA LEU A 313 1.44 -20.28 21.94
C LEU A 313 0.30 -19.57 21.20
N ALA A 314 0.63 -18.73 20.22
CA ALA A 314 -0.36 -18.03 19.40
C ALA A 314 -1.27 -19.00 18.64
N ILE A 315 -0.71 -20.06 18.04
CA ILE A 315 -1.46 -21.12 17.35
C ILE A 315 -2.44 -21.80 18.31
N LYS A 316 -2.01 -22.12 19.54
CA LYS A 316 -2.87 -22.73 20.55
C LYS A 316 -4.04 -21.81 20.91
N HIS A 317 -3.77 -20.52 21.11
CA HIS A 317 -4.79 -19.52 21.41
C HIS A 317 -5.79 -19.36 20.27
N LEU A 318 -5.29 -19.19 19.03
CA LEU A 318 -6.10 -19.04 17.82
C LEU A 318 -6.98 -20.27 17.55
N ARG A 319 -6.50 -21.48 17.82
CA ARG A 319 -7.34 -22.70 17.73
C ARG A 319 -8.48 -22.69 18.73
N SER A 320 -8.21 -22.33 19.99
CA SER A 320 -9.24 -22.23 21.02
C SER A 320 -10.28 -21.17 20.67
N GLU A 321 -9.86 -20.03 20.15
CA GLU A 321 -10.75 -18.97 19.69
C GLU A 321 -11.56 -19.41 18.47
N LEU A 322 -10.94 -20.09 17.50
CA LEU A 322 -11.65 -20.60 16.33
C LEU A 322 -12.72 -21.61 16.69
N SER A 323 -12.48 -22.51 17.64
CA SER A 323 -13.50 -23.44 18.12
C SER A 323 -14.72 -22.71 18.69
N SER A 324 -14.52 -21.70 19.55
CA SER A 324 -15.65 -20.97 20.16
C SER A 324 -16.42 -20.12 19.15
N LEU A 325 -15.71 -19.46 18.24
CA LEU A 325 -16.31 -18.69 17.15
C LEU A 325 -17.04 -19.59 16.15
N ALA A 326 -16.48 -20.76 15.83
CA ALA A 326 -17.07 -21.74 14.93
C ALA A 326 -18.40 -22.27 15.46
N GLU A 327 -18.49 -22.56 16.76
CA GLU A 327 -19.73 -22.99 17.42
C GLU A 327 -20.80 -21.91 17.40
N THR A 328 -20.42 -20.66 17.66
CA THR A 328 -21.36 -19.51 17.66
C THR A 328 -21.91 -19.21 16.25
N LEU A 329 -21.20 -19.60 15.20
CA LEU A 329 -21.56 -19.37 13.80
C LEU A 329 -22.31 -20.54 13.13
N ARG A 330 -22.50 -21.67 13.82
CA ARG A 330 -23.29 -22.81 13.33
C ARG A 330 -24.78 -22.55 13.47
#